data_AF-A0A973ART4-F1
#
_entry.id   AF-A0A973ART4-F1
#
_cell.length_a   1.000
_cell.length_b   1.000
_cell.length_c   1.000
_cell.angle_alpha   90.00
_cell.angle_beta   90.00
_cell.angle_gamma   90.00
#
_symmetry.space_group_name_H-M   'P 1'
#
loop_
_entity.id
_entity.type
_entity.pdbx_description
1 polymer ?
#
loop_
_entity_poly.entity_id
_entity_poly.type
_entity_poly.pdbx_seq_one_letter_code
_entity_poly.pdbx_strand_id
1 'polypeptide(L)'
;RWLKLEMKLMADVALVGFPNAGKSTFISSVSAAKPKIANYPFTTLEPHLGVVRLNNTTEFVIADIPGIIEGASEGKGLGDQFLRHIERARVLCVLVDLVSMEEISPKEQEEVLLRELKAYQPELLDRPRLVVATKTDSAPGEVLAAWNGDKMSAVTGDGVREVLNKLATLVAQARTTEPPPQGPVTFRPAPQGTRVERISANEFRLHGRDIERSIALNDVTNADALNYIDDRMGRLGVPRLLARAGATEGAVVWIGTFSFDYTPE
;
A
#
# COMPACT_ATOMS: atom_id res chain seq x y z
N ARG A 1 8.94 18.94 -15.59
CA ARG A 1 9.30 18.27 -14.31
C ARG A 1 8.92 16.80 -14.46
N TRP A 2 9.85 15.88 -14.22
CA TRP A 2 9.57 14.44 -14.30
C TRP A 2 8.99 13.97 -12.96
N LEU A 3 7.93 13.17 -13.01
CA LEU A 3 7.31 12.58 -11.82
C LEU A 3 7.58 11.07 -11.86
N LYS A 4 8.21 10.56 -10.80
CA LYS A 4 8.38 9.12 -10.58
C LYS A 4 7.15 8.62 -9.82
N LEU A 5 6.30 7.88 -10.50
CA LEU A 5 5.13 7.22 -9.90
C LEU A 5 5.57 5.83 -9.45
N GLU A 6 5.56 5.58 -8.14
CA GLU A 6 5.75 4.25 -7.57
C GLU A 6 4.39 3.68 -7.16
N MET A 7 3.95 2.63 -7.85
CA MET A 7 2.76 1.90 -7.45
C MET A 7 3.11 0.89 -6.36
N LYS A 8 2.35 0.89 -5.27
CA LYS A 8 2.33 -0.23 -4.34
C LYS A 8 1.54 -1.36 -5.01
N LEU A 9 2.22 -2.28 -5.69
CA LEU A 9 1.59 -3.51 -6.18
C LEU A 9 1.24 -4.37 -4.97
N MET A 10 -0.03 -4.31 -4.57
CA MET A 10 -0.59 -5.19 -3.56
C MET A 10 -1.07 -6.46 -4.26
N ALA A 11 -0.79 -7.62 -3.68
CA ALA A 11 -1.34 -8.87 -4.19
C ALA A 11 -2.86 -8.83 -4.06
N ASP A 12 -3.59 -9.30 -5.07
CA ASP A 12 -5.03 -9.55 -4.97
C ASP A 12 -5.29 -10.95 -4.41
N VAL A 13 -4.45 -11.92 -4.79
CA VAL A 13 -4.51 -13.31 -4.33
C VAL A 13 -3.19 -13.68 -3.66
N ALA A 14 -3.27 -14.31 -2.50
CA ALA A 14 -2.11 -14.92 -1.85
C ALA A 14 -2.18 -16.45 -1.96
N LEU A 15 -1.08 -17.06 -2.40
CA LEU A 15 -0.93 -18.52 -2.48
C LEU A 15 -0.45 -19.06 -1.14
N VAL A 16 -1.14 -20.07 -0.62
CA VAL A 16 -0.83 -20.76 0.63
C VAL A 16 -0.65 -22.23 0.31
N GLY A 17 0.35 -22.90 0.86
CA GLY A 17 0.57 -24.32 0.62
C GLY A 17 1.97 -24.74 1.04
N PHE A 18 2.16 -26.03 1.33
CA PHE A 18 3.43 -26.61 1.78
C PHE A 18 4.62 -26.22 0.89
N PRO A 19 5.87 -26.31 1.41
CA PRO A 19 7.04 -26.34 0.56
C PRO A 19 6.83 -27.31 -0.61
N ASN A 20 7.27 -26.92 -1.80
CA ASN A 20 7.10 -27.71 -3.02
C ASN A 20 5.66 -27.99 -3.48
N ALA A 21 4.61 -27.40 -2.90
CA ALA A 21 3.21 -27.55 -3.37
C ALA A 21 2.94 -26.99 -4.78
N GLY A 22 3.96 -26.44 -5.45
CA GLY A 22 3.86 -25.92 -6.82
C GLY A 22 3.53 -24.43 -6.92
N LYS A 23 3.64 -23.66 -5.82
CA LYS A 23 3.33 -22.21 -5.76
C LYS A 23 4.11 -21.39 -6.80
N SER A 24 5.44 -21.47 -6.77
CA SER A 24 6.31 -20.76 -7.73
C SER A 24 6.06 -21.19 -9.18
N THR A 25 5.86 -22.50 -9.40
CA THR A 25 5.52 -23.05 -10.72
C THR A 25 4.21 -22.45 -11.22
N PHE A 26 3.17 -22.44 -10.39
CA PHE A 26 1.88 -21.85 -10.72
C PHE A 26 2.05 -20.37 -11.09
N ILE A 27 2.72 -19.57 -10.25
CA ILE A 27 3.00 -18.16 -10.53
C ILE A 27 3.69 -17.99 -11.88
N SER A 28 4.77 -18.75 -12.15
CA SER A 28 5.49 -18.65 -13.41
C SER A 28 4.66 -19.04 -14.63
N SER A 29 3.74 -20.01 -14.49
CA SER A 29 2.91 -20.51 -15.59
C SER A 29 1.80 -19.54 -16.01
N VAL A 30 1.29 -18.73 -15.07
CA VAL A 30 0.13 -17.84 -15.31
C VAL A 30 0.51 -16.36 -15.43
N SER A 31 1.75 -16.01 -15.15
CA SER A 31 2.21 -14.63 -15.13
C SER A 31 2.41 -14.09 -16.56
N ALA A 32 1.53 -13.18 -16.99
CA ALA A 32 1.63 -12.44 -18.24
C ALA A 32 2.79 -11.44 -18.24
N ALA A 33 3.21 -10.99 -17.05
CA ALA A 33 4.40 -10.19 -16.84
C ALA A 33 4.94 -10.48 -15.43
N LYS A 34 6.24 -10.74 -15.31
CA LYS A 34 6.91 -10.70 -14.02
C LYS A 34 7.00 -9.24 -13.60
N PRO A 35 6.33 -8.79 -12.52
CA PRO A 35 6.59 -7.47 -11.98
C PRO A 35 8.10 -7.34 -11.75
N LYS A 36 8.68 -6.17 -12.05
CA LYS A 36 10.05 -5.90 -11.63
C LYS A 36 10.11 -6.19 -10.14
N ILE A 37 10.98 -7.11 -9.76
CA ILE A 37 11.19 -7.56 -8.39
C ILE A 37 11.35 -6.31 -7.55
N ALA A 38 10.29 -5.97 -6.82
CA ALA A 38 10.31 -4.80 -5.97
C ALA A 38 11.06 -5.25 -4.73
N ASN A 39 12.33 -4.84 -4.66
CA ASN A 39 13.07 -4.76 -3.41
C ASN A 39 12.36 -3.73 -2.55
N TYR A 40 11.25 -4.15 -1.95
CA TYR A 40 10.53 -3.29 -1.06
C TYR A 40 11.43 -3.03 0.15
N PRO A 41 11.56 -1.77 0.60
CA PRO A 41 12.58 -1.38 1.59
C PRO A 41 12.42 -2.00 2.99
N PHE A 42 11.51 -2.97 3.14
CA PHE A 42 11.07 -3.61 4.37
C PHE A 42 10.92 -5.13 4.25
N THR A 43 11.33 -5.75 3.13
CA THR A 43 11.30 -7.22 2.95
C THR A 43 12.72 -7.79 3.01
N THR A 44 12.94 -8.84 3.83
CA THR A 44 14.22 -9.59 3.87
C THR A 44 14.28 -10.71 2.83
N LEU A 45 13.13 -11.16 2.32
CA LEU A 45 12.98 -12.13 1.23
C LEU A 45 12.06 -11.54 0.16
N GLU A 46 12.46 -11.63 -1.11
CA GLU A 46 11.68 -11.12 -2.24
C GLU A 46 10.50 -12.06 -2.53
N PRO A 47 9.23 -11.64 -2.36
CA PRO A 47 8.09 -12.50 -2.66
C PRO A 47 7.98 -12.73 -4.17
N HIS A 48 7.66 -13.96 -4.58
CA HIS A 48 7.34 -14.25 -5.97
C HIS A 48 5.97 -13.66 -6.32
N LEU A 49 5.95 -12.74 -7.29
CA LEU A 49 4.73 -12.10 -7.77
C LEU A 49 4.49 -12.46 -9.24
N GLY A 50 3.21 -12.57 -9.62
CA GLY A 50 2.78 -12.75 -11.00
C GLY A 50 1.57 -11.86 -11.33
N VAL A 51 1.56 -11.30 -12.53
CA VAL A 51 0.37 -10.59 -13.04
C VAL A 51 -0.42 -11.56 -13.90
N VAL A 52 -1.64 -11.88 -13.48
CA VAL A 52 -2.56 -12.71 -14.27
C VAL A 52 -3.41 -11.80 -15.13
N ARG A 53 -3.44 -12.07 -16.44
CA ARG A 53 -4.35 -11.41 -17.38
C ARG A 53 -5.20 -12.45 -18.09
N LEU A 54 -6.50 -12.49 -17.79
CA LEU A 54 -7.44 -13.43 -18.41
C LEU A 54 -8.05 -12.89 -19.71
N ASN A 55 -8.27 -11.58 -19.77
CA ASN A 55 -8.79 -10.85 -20.93
C ASN A 55 -8.44 -9.36 -20.80
N ASN A 56 -8.93 -8.52 -21.70
CA ASN A 56 -8.62 -7.08 -21.72
C ASN A 56 -9.11 -6.28 -20.50
N THR A 57 -10.01 -6.86 -19.69
CA THR A 57 -10.66 -6.18 -18.56
C THR A 57 -10.36 -6.85 -17.21
N THR A 58 -9.90 -8.10 -17.22
CA THR A 58 -9.70 -8.91 -16.01
C THR A 58 -8.21 -9.15 -15.80
N GLU A 59 -7.64 -8.40 -14.87
CA GLU A 59 -6.25 -8.48 -14.43
C GLU A 59 -6.17 -8.44 -12.89
N PHE A 60 -5.32 -9.29 -12.32
CA PHE A 60 -5.07 -9.34 -10.89
C PHE A 60 -3.65 -9.84 -10.57
N VAL A 61 -3.15 -9.49 -9.39
CA VAL A 61 -1.81 -9.89 -8.95
C VAL A 61 -1.91 -11.09 -8.01
N ILE A 62 -1.10 -12.11 -8.29
CA ILE A 62 -0.89 -13.24 -7.39
C ILE A 62 0.46 -13.12 -6.71
N ALA A 63 0.55 -13.47 -5.44
CA ALA A 63 1.80 -13.51 -4.70
C ALA A 63 1.92 -14.82 -3.90
N ASP A 64 3.15 -15.32 -3.80
CA ASP A 64 3.47 -16.40 -2.86
C ASP A 64 3.54 -15.86 -1.42
N ILE A 65 3.10 -16.66 -0.46
CA ILE A 65 3.36 -16.46 0.96
C ILE A 65 4.53 -17.39 1.38
N PRO A 66 5.80 -16.97 1.23
CA PRO A 66 6.89 -17.69 1.85
C PRO A 66 6.80 -17.57 3.38
N GLY A 67 7.16 -18.66 4.08
CA GLY A 67 7.51 -18.59 5.49
C GLY A 67 6.39 -18.68 6.54
N ILE A 68 5.10 -18.83 6.20
CA ILE A 68 4.09 -19.17 7.24
C ILE A 68 4.32 -20.60 7.78
N ILE A 69 4.90 -21.48 6.95
CA ILE A 69 5.12 -22.91 7.25
C ILE A 69 6.54 -23.15 7.80
N GLU A 70 7.48 -22.23 7.52
CA GLU A 70 8.86 -22.29 8.04
C GLU A 70 8.99 -21.42 9.29
N GLY A 71 8.52 -21.91 10.44
CA GLY A 71 8.95 -21.36 11.74
C GLY A 71 8.06 -20.28 12.36
N ALA A 72 6.79 -20.13 11.96
CA ALA A 72 5.82 -19.31 12.71
C ALA A 72 5.66 -19.77 14.19
N SER A 73 6.02 -21.02 14.48
CA SER A 73 6.04 -21.60 15.83
C SER A 73 7.36 -21.40 16.61
N GLU A 74 8.47 -21.04 15.96
CA GLU A 74 9.79 -20.93 16.60
C GLU A 74 10.19 -19.49 17.01
N GLY A 75 9.33 -18.49 16.77
CA GLY A 75 9.63 -17.10 17.14
C GLY A 75 10.84 -16.49 16.42
N LYS A 76 11.36 -17.16 15.39
CA LYS A 76 12.40 -16.63 14.49
C LYS A 76 11.72 -15.66 13.55
N GLY A 77 11.69 -14.39 13.92
CA GLY A 77 11.02 -13.30 13.22
C GLY A 77 11.28 -13.26 11.70
N LEU A 78 10.47 -13.99 10.94
CA LEU A 78 10.14 -13.67 9.56
C LEU A 78 9.26 -12.42 9.64
N GLY A 79 9.95 -11.27 9.71
CA GLY A 79 9.46 -10.07 10.39
C GLY A 79 8.05 -9.63 10.04
N ASP A 80 7.35 -9.09 11.04
CA ASP A 80 6.05 -8.41 10.99
C ASP A 80 5.87 -7.39 9.84
N GLN A 81 6.94 -7.03 9.13
CA GLN A 81 6.92 -6.17 7.95
C GLN A 81 6.73 -6.94 6.64
N PHE A 82 7.20 -8.17 6.54
CA PHE A 82 7.03 -9.05 5.37
C PHE A 82 5.55 -9.45 5.22
N LEU A 83 4.99 -9.97 6.31
CA LEU A 83 3.63 -10.50 6.33
C LEU A 83 2.57 -9.39 6.15
N ARG A 84 2.92 -8.13 6.48
CA ARG A 84 2.15 -6.90 6.13
C ARG A 84 1.85 -6.71 4.64
N HIS A 85 2.58 -7.36 3.75
CA HIS A 85 2.36 -7.27 2.29
C HIS A 85 1.38 -8.32 1.79
N ILE A 86 1.35 -9.46 2.47
CA ILE A 86 0.39 -10.55 2.28
C ILE A 86 -0.94 -10.24 2.99
N GLU A 87 -0.89 -9.49 4.07
CA GLU A 87 -2.04 -8.89 4.78
C GLU A 87 -2.96 -8.06 3.88
N ARG A 88 -2.55 -7.72 2.65
CA ARG A 88 -3.41 -6.97 1.72
C ARG A 88 -4.01 -7.82 0.60
N ALA A 89 -3.68 -9.11 0.55
CA ALA A 89 -4.34 -10.03 -0.37
C ALA A 89 -5.82 -10.17 -0.03
N ARG A 90 -6.68 -10.00 -1.02
CA ARG A 90 -8.13 -10.05 -0.83
C ARG A 90 -8.65 -11.48 -0.77
N VAL A 91 -7.96 -12.38 -1.45
CA VAL A 91 -8.36 -13.77 -1.65
C VAL A 91 -7.21 -14.69 -1.28
N LEU A 92 -7.51 -15.82 -0.67
CA LEU A 92 -6.56 -16.91 -0.42
C LEU A 92 -6.74 -18.03 -1.44
N CYS A 93 -5.64 -18.54 -1.99
CA CYS A 93 -5.61 -19.75 -2.80
C CYS A 93 -4.77 -20.80 -2.07
N VAL A 94 -5.44 -21.78 -1.48
CA VAL A 94 -4.82 -22.87 -0.72
C VAL A 94 -4.50 -24.01 -1.68
N LEU A 95 -3.21 -24.29 -1.86
CA LEU A 95 -2.71 -25.37 -2.70
C LEU A 95 -2.42 -26.58 -1.82
N VAL A 96 -3.10 -27.68 -2.11
CA VAL A 96 -2.87 -28.99 -1.48
C VAL A 96 -2.20 -29.93 -2.47
N ASP A 97 -1.11 -30.56 -2.06
CA ASP A 97 -0.30 -31.42 -2.92
C ASP A 97 -0.81 -32.87 -2.87
N LEU A 98 -1.27 -33.40 -4.00
CA LEU A 98 -1.76 -34.79 -4.10
C LEU A 98 -0.63 -35.83 -4.12
N VAL A 99 0.62 -35.41 -4.32
CA VAL A 99 1.81 -36.28 -4.36
C VAL A 99 2.80 -35.95 -3.23
N SER A 100 2.29 -35.41 -2.12
CA SER A 100 3.14 -35.05 -0.98
C SER A 100 4.00 -36.23 -0.51
N MET A 101 5.29 -35.98 -0.31
CA MET A 101 6.24 -36.97 0.22
C MET A 101 6.06 -37.24 1.72
N GLU A 102 5.31 -36.39 2.41
CA GLU A 102 5.13 -36.45 3.87
C GLU A 102 3.99 -37.38 4.32
N GLU A 103 3.36 -38.11 3.38
CA GLU A 103 2.20 -38.99 3.61
C GLU A 103 0.98 -38.31 4.29
N ILE A 104 0.93 -36.97 4.29
CA ILE A 104 -0.18 -36.19 4.84
C ILE A 104 -1.31 -36.13 3.81
N SER A 105 -2.53 -36.50 4.23
CA SER A 105 -3.69 -36.44 3.33
C SER A 105 -3.99 -34.99 2.89
N PRO A 106 -4.58 -34.77 1.70
CA PRO A 106 -4.89 -33.42 1.22
C PRO A 106 -5.76 -32.60 2.20
N LYS A 107 -6.66 -33.28 2.92
CA LYS A 107 -7.51 -32.66 3.93
C LYS A 107 -6.71 -32.22 5.16
N GLU A 108 -5.81 -33.06 5.65
CA GLU A 108 -4.94 -32.70 6.77
C GLU A 108 -3.99 -31.56 6.39
N GLN A 109 -3.50 -31.52 5.15
CA GLN A 109 -2.71 -30.40 4.64
C GLN A 109 -3.50 -29.09 4.74
N GLU A 110 -4.75 -29.06 4.25
CA GLU A 110 -5.62 -27.89 4.38
C GLU A 110 -5.80 -27.48 5.85
N GLU A 111 -6.13 -28.43 6.74
CA GLU A 111 -6.35 -28.14 8.16
C GLU A 111 -5.10 -27.58 8.85
N VAL A 112 -3.90 -28.09 8.54
CA VAL A 112 -2.63 -27.57 9.05
C VAL A 112 -2.41 -26.14 8.58
N LEU A 113 -2.54 -25.88 7.28
CA LEU A 113 -2.34 -24.55 6.70
C LEU A 113 -3.31 -23.52 7.28
N LEU A 114 -4.58 -23.88 7.45
CA LEU A 114 -5.60 -23.01 8.05
C LEU A 114 -5.32 -22.74 9.53
N ARG A 115 -4.81 -23.74 10.27
CA ARG A 115 -4.42 -23.58 11.67
C ARG A 115 -3.24 -22.62 11.81
N GLU A 116 -2.25 -22.74 10.94
CA GLU A 116 -1.09 -21.84 10.90
C GLU A 116 -1.49 -20.41 10.53
N LEU A 117 -2.32 -20.25 9.49
CA LEU A 117 -2.87 -18.95 9.12
C LEU A 117 -3.62 -18.30 10.29
N LYS A 118 -4.42 -19.08 11.03
CA LYS A 118 -5.15 -18.61 12.21
C LYS A 118 -4.23 -18.20 13.35
N ALA A 119 -3.20 -19.00 13.62
CA ALA A 119 -2.23 -18.74 14.67
C ALA A 119 -1.40 -17.49 14.37
N TYR A 120 -1.11 -17.25 13.08
CA TYR A 120 -0.47 -16.04 12.62
C TYR A 120 -1.41 -14.82 12.73
N GLN A 121 -2.55 -14.87 12.06
CA GLN A 121 -3.52 -13.79 12.05
C GLN A 121 -4.95 -14.31 11.79
N PRO A 122 -5.84 -14.27 12.80
CA PRO A 122 -7.20 -14.80 12.67
C PRO A 122 -8.03 -14.19 11.53
N GLU A 123 -7.88 -12.89 11.25
CA GLU A 123 -8.68 -12.21 10.21
C GLU A 123 -8.36 -12.69 8.79
N LEU A 124 -7.24 -13.39 8.58
CA LEU A 124 -6.95 -14.01 7.28
C LEU A 124 -7.97 -15.09 6.92
N LEU A 125 -8.55 -15.77 7.91
CA LEU A 125 -9.53 -16.83 7.68
C LEU A 125 -10.89 -16.32 7.21
N ASP A 126 -11.18 -15.04 7.42
CA ASP A 126 -12.42 -14.39 6.98
C ASP A 126 -12.40 -14.07 5.48
N ARG A 127 -11.23 -14.17 4.84
CA ARG A 127 -11.08 -13.89 3.41
C ARG A 127 -11.73 -14.99 2.57
N PRO A 128 -12.32 -14.63 1.42
CA PRO A 128 -12.71 -15.62 0.42
C PRO A 128 -11.52 -16.52 0.08
N ARG A 129 -11.76 -17.84 0.07
CA ARG A 129 -10.72 -18.84 -0.16
C ARG A 129 -11.11 -19.80 -1.27
N LEU A 130 -10.12 -20.24 -2.03
CA LEU A 130 -10.22 -21.35 -2.98
C LEU A 130 -9.22 -22.42 -2.58
N VAL A 131 -9.66 -23.67 -2.44
CA VAL A 131 -8.79 -24.82 -2.18
C VAL A 131 -8.60 -25.57 -3.49
N VAL A 132 -7.34 -25.78 -3.88
CA VAL A 132 -6.95 -26.34 -5.17
C VAL A 132 -5.97 -27.48 -4.96
N ALA A 133 -6.32 -28.66 -5.46
CA ALA A 133 -5.40 -29.78 -5.56
C ALA A 133 -4.40 -29.54 -6.70
N THR A 134 -3.11 -29.66 -6.42
CA THR A 134 -2.03 -29.44 -7.39
C THR A 134 -1.33 -30.72 -7.80
N LYS A 135 -0.52 -30.63 -8.87
CA LYS A 135 0.27 -31.74 -9.43
C LYS A 135 -0.58 -32.95 -9.86
N THR A 136 -1.77 -32.68 -10.40
CA THR A 136 -2.70 -33.71 -10.89
C THR A 136 -2.10 -34.60 -11.99
N ASP A 137 -1.08 -34.11 -12.70
CA ASP A 137 -0.32 -34.85 -13.71
C ASP A 137 0.47 -36.03 -13.14
N SER A 138 0.81 -35.98 -11.85
CA SER A 138 1.64 -36.98 -11.16
C SER A 138 0.85 -37.75 -10.09
N ALA A 139 -0.39 -37.36 -9.82
CA ALA A 139 -1.21 -37.96 -8.78
C ALA A 139 -1.71 -39.36 -9.16
N PRO A 140 -1.73 -40.34 -8.23
CA PRO A 140 -2.37 -41.62 -8.45
C PRO A 140 -3.85 -41.45 -8.80
N GLY A 141 -4.36 -42.25 -9.75
CA GLY A 141 -5.74 -42.11 -10.25
C GLY A 141 -6.82 -42.21 -9.17
N GLU A 142 -6.61 -43.05 -8.16
CA GLU A 142 -7.53 -43.21 -7.02
C GLU A 142 -7.60 -41.95 -6.14
N VAL A 143 -6.44 -41.34 -5.84
CA VAL A 143 -6.34 -40.10 -5.07
C VAL A 143 -6.98 -38.95 -5.83
N LEU A 144 -6.72 -38.87 -7.13
CA LEU A 144 -7.30 -37.84 -8.01
C LEU A 144 -8.83 -37.98 -8.12
N ALA A 145 -9.34 -39.21 -8.16
CA ALA A 145 -10.78 -39.50 -8.23
C ALA A 145 -11.49 -39.22 -6.89
N ALA A 146 -10.81 -39.37 -5.76
CA ALA A 146 -11.35 -39.05 -4.44
C ALA A 146 -11.49 -37.53 -4.20
N TRP A 147 -10.77 -36.69 -4.94
CA TRP A 147 -10.85 -35.23 -4.81
C TRP A 147 -12.01 -34.65 -5.63
N ASN A 148 -13.01 -34.13 -4.94
CA ASN A 148 -14.20 -33.51 -5.55
C ASN A 148 -14.09 -31.99 -5.76
N GLY A 149 -12.94 -31.39 -5.40
CA GLY A 149 -12.73 -29.95 -5.47
C GLY A 149 -12.02 -29.48 -6.75
N ASP A 150 -11.59 -28.22 -6.73
CA ASP A 150 -10.75 -27.65 -7.79
C ASP A 150 -9.41 -28.34 -7.86
N LYS A 151 -8.91 -28.56 -9.08
CA LYS A 151 -7.69 -29.31 -9.31
C LYS A 151 -6.96 -28.76 -10.53
N MET A 152 -5.63 -28.75 -10.49
CA MET A 152 -4.81 -28.26 -11.59
C MET A 152 -3.43 -28.91 -11.64
N SER A 153 -2.83 -28.85 -12.82
CA SER A 153 -1.41 -29.07 -13.04
C SER A 153 -0.81 -27.81 -13.64
N ALA A 154 0.00 -27.11 -12.85
CA ALA A 154 0.71 -25.91 -13.31
C ALA A 154 1.77 -26.22 -14.39
N VAL A 155 2.22 -27.47 -14.48
CA VAL A 155 3.23 -27.91 -15.46
C VAL A 155 2.58 -28.19 -16.81
N THR A 156 1.44 -28.88 -16.82
CA THR A 156 0.74 -29.23 -18.07
C THR A 156 -0.24 -28.15 -18.52
N GLY A 157 -0.68 -27.29 -17.60
CA GLY A 157 -1.72 -26.28 -17.82
C GLY A 157 -3.14 -26.79 -17.60
N ASP A 158 -3.32 -28.09 -17.33
CA ASP A 158 -4.64 -28.66 -17.07
C ASP A 158 -5.29 -28.05 -15.82
N GLY A 159 -6.57 -27.69 -15.90
CA GLY A 159 -7.34 -27.06 -14.82
C GLY A 159 -6.92 -25.64 -14.43
N VAL A 160 -5.80 -25.12 -14.96
CA VAL A 160 -5.26 -23.80 -14.58
C VAL A 160 -6.23 -22.68 -14.94
N ARG A 161 -6.83 -22.73 -16.13
CA ARG A 161 -7.74 -21.67 -16.59
C ARG A 161 -9.00 -21.58 -15.74
N GLU A 162 -9.54 -22.73 -15.34
CA GLU A 162 -10.71 -22.86 -14.46
C GLU A 162 -10.42 -22.27 -13.09
N VAL A 163 -9.27 -22.60 -12.51
CA VAL A 163 -8.80 -22.04 -11.23
C VAL A 163 -8.66 -20.51 -11.33
N LEU A 164 -8.03 -19.99 -12.38
CA LEU A 164 -7.87 -18.55 -12.55
C LEU A 164 -9.20 -17.82 -12.72
N ASN A 165 -10.17 -18.39 -13.44
CA ASN A 165 -11.51 -17.82 -13.58
C ASN A 165 -12.25 -17.74 -12.25
N LYS A 166 -12.14 -18.78 -11.41
CA LYS A 166 -12.70 -18.80 -10.05
C LYS A 166 -12.03 -17.75 -9.16
N LEU A 167 -10.70 -17.66 -9.18
CA LEU A 167 -9.95 -16.64 -8.45
C LEU A 167 -10.34 -15.23 -8.91
N ALA A 168 -10.48 -14.98 -10.21
CA ALA A 168 -10.91 -13.70 -10.74
C ALA A 168 -12.31 -13.30 -10.24
N THR A 169 -13.22 -14.28 -10.15
CA THR A 169 -14.57 -14.07 -9.60
C THR A 169 -14.50 -13.67 -8.12
N LEU A 170 -13.70 -14.39 -7.31
CA LEU A 170 -13.50 -14.07 -5.90
C LEU A 170 -12.86 -12.69 -5.70
N VAL A 171 -11.86 -12.34 -6.52
CA VAL A 171 -11.20 -11.02 -6.47
C VAL A 171 -12.18 -9.91 -6.82
N ALA A 172 -13.00 -10.09 -7.86
CA ALA A 172 -14.00 -9.11 -8.25
C ALA A 172 -15.03 -8.88 -7.13
N GLN A 173 -15.49 -9.95 -6.48
CA GLN A 173 -16.40 -9.87 -5.33
C GLN A 173 -15.76 -9.19 -4.12
N ALA A 174 -14.50 -9.52 -3.80
CA ALA A 174 -13.80 -8.90 -2.69
C ALA A 174 -13.56 -7.38 -2.93
N ARG A 175 -13.35 -6.97 -4.18
CA ARG A 175 -13.19 -5.56 -4.57
C ARG A 175 -14.48 -4.74 -4.42
N THR A 176 -15.66 -5.34 -4.58
CA THR A 176 -16.94 -4.63 -4.41
C THR A 176 -17.35 -4.49 -2.95
N THR A 177 -16.87 -5.37 -2.07
CA THR A 177 -17.11 -5.30 -0.62
C THR A 177 -16.21 -4.29 0.09
N GLU A 178 -15.05 -3.95 -0.48
CA GLU A 178 -14.21 -2.88 0.05
C GLU A 178 -14.85 -1.51 -0.23
N PRO A 179 -14.89 -0.59 0.77
CA PRO A 179 -15.29 0.78 0.50
C PRO A 179 -14.37 1.34 -0.60
N PRO A 180 -14.92 2.04 -1.60
CA PRO A 180 -14.11 2.60 -2.67
C PRO A 180 -12.99 3.43 -2.05
N PRO A 181 -11.75 3.34 -2.58
CA PRO A 181 -10.67 4.17 -2.09
C PRO A 181 -11.17 5.61 -2.08
N GLN A 182 -11.01 6.30 -0.94
CA GLN A 182 -11.28 7.73 -0.86
C GLN A 182 -10.61 8.36 -2.08
N GLY A 183 -11.41 9.08 -2.88
CA GLY A 183 -11.02 9.53 -4.23
C GLY A 183 -9.64 10.19 -4.27
N PRO A 184 -9.04 10.36 -5.46
CA PRO A 184 -7.64 10.73 -5.60
C PRO A 184 -7.27 11.86 -4.64
N VAL A 185 -6.38 11.55 -3.68
CA VAL A 185 -5.78 12.56 -2.81
C VAL A 185 -5.06 13.51 -3.74
N THR A 186 -5.72 14.61 -4.07
CA THR A 186 -5.11 15.65 -4.90
C THR A 186 -4.07 16.30 -4.01
N PHE A 187 -2.83 15.84 -4.13
CA PHE A 187 -1.68 16.56 -3.61
C PHE A 187 -1.59 17.87 -4.38
N ARG A 188 -2.37 18.87 -3.97
CA ARG A 188 -2.01 20.26 -4.25
C ARG A 188 -0.83 20.54 -3.32
N PRO A 189 0.38 20.80 -3.85
CA PRO A 189 1.40 21.42 -3.04
C PRO A 189 0.75 22.62 -2.37
N ALA A 190 0.82 22.71 -1.04
CA ALA A 190 0.36 23.90 -0.36
C ALA A 190 1.02 25.10 -1.05
N PRO A 191 0.26 26.16 -1.40
CA PRO A 191 0.84 27.32 -2.06
C PRO A 191 2.05 27.79 -1.26
N GLN A 192 3.23 27.74 -1.88
CA GLN A 192 4.45 28.29 -1.31
C GLN A 192 4.45 29.79 -1.62
N GLY A 193 4.48 30.61 -0.57
CA GLY A 193 4.58 32.07 -0.69
C GLY A 193 3.73 32.82 0.33
N THR A 194 4.18 34.02 0.68
CA THR A 194 3.42 34.97 1.49
C THR A 194 2.42 35.72 0.62
N ARG A 195 1.16 35.78 1.04
CA ARG A 195 0.11 36.58 0.38
C ARG A 195 -0.36 37.68 1.31
N VAL A 196 -0.59 38.87 0.75
CA VAL A 196 -1.24 39.99 1.43
C VAL A 196 -2.73 39.98 1.07
N GLU A 197 -3.59 40.09 2.07
CA GLU A 197 -5.02 40.39 1.96
C GLU A 197 -5.27 41.78 2.54
N ARG A 198 -6.05 42.61 1.87
CA ARG A 198 -6.45 43.92 2.38
C ARG A 198 -7.77 43.77 3.15
N ILE A 199 -7.76 44.06 4.44
CA ILE A 199 -8.96 44.00 5.31
C ILE A 199 -9.75 45.31 5.17
N SER A 200 -9.06 46.46 5.25
CA SER A 200 -9.69 47.77 5.19
C SER A 200 -8.78 48.82 4.53
N ALA A 201 -9.12 50.10 4.62
CA ALA A 201 -8.43 51.17 3.89
C ALA A 201 -6.93 51.22 4.17
N ASN A 202 -6.50 50.92 5.41
CA ASN A 202 -5.09 50.90 5.81
C ASN A 202 -4.78 49.72 6.76
N GLU A 203 -5.41 48.59 6.51
CA GLU A 203 -5.28 47.39 7.34
C GLU A 203 -5.14 46.15 6.45
N PHE A 204 -4.13 45.33 6.75
CA PHE A 204 -3.71 44.21 5.90
C PHE A 204 -3.49 42.95 6.74
N ARG A 205 -3.69 41.78 6.14
CA ARG A 205 -3.36 40.48 6.73
C ARG A 205 -2.38 39.72 5.85
N LEU A 206 -1.33 39.20 6.45
CA LEU A 206 -0.37 38.31 5.80
C LEU A 206 -0.74 36.87 6.06
N HIS A 207 -0.81 36.09 4.99
CA HIS A 207 -1.03 34.66 5.00
C HIS A 207 0.22 33.96 4.49
N GLY A 208 0.63 32.88 5.14
CA GLY A 208 1.74 32.06 4.66
C GLY A 208 2.43 31.28 5.76
N ARG A 209 2.69 30.00 5.48
CA ARG A 209 3.27 29.08 6.47
C ARG A 209 4.60 29.57 7.05
N ASP A 210 5.44 30.21 6.23
CA ASP A 210 6.77 30.66 6.66
C ASP A 210 6.70 31.93 7.52
N ILE A 211 5.75 32.84 7.25
CA ILE A 211 5.55 34.07 8.02
C ILE A 211 4.77 33.81 9.33
N GLU A 212 3.81 32.90 9.31
CA GLU A 212 3.06 32.49 10.50
C GLU A 212 3.97 31.73 11.49
N ARG A 213 4.89 30.90 10.97
CA ARG A 213 5.89 30.20 11.81
C ARG A 213 6.87 31.14 12.48
N SER A 214 7.31 32.23 11.83
CA SER A 214 8.24 33.17 12.46
C SER A 214 7.66 33.88 13.69
N ILE A 215 6.34 33.87 13.85
CA ILE A 215 5.66 34.51 14.98
C ILE A 215 5.28 33.47 16.04
N ALA A 216 4.83 32.28 15.61
CA ALA A 216 4.49 31.21 16.55
C ALA A 216 5.68 30.70 17.38
N LEU A 217 6.91 30.93 16.93
CA LEU A 217 8.15 30.51 17.60
C LEU A 217 8.74 31.56 18.55
N ASN A 218 8.23 32.79 18.57
CA ASN A 218 8.82 33.89 19.33
C ASN A 218 7.84 34.46 20.36
N ASP A 219 8.28 34.60 21.61
CA ASP A 219 7.57 35.37 22.62
C ASP A 219 7.73 36.86 22.26
N VAL A 220 6.70 37.46 21.67
CA VAL A 220 6.78 38.74 20.92
C VAL A 220 6.93 39.99 21.82
N THR A 221 7.49 39.80 23.02
CA THR A 221 7.67 40.82 24.06
C THR A 221 9.14 41.27 24.21
N ASN A 222 10.08 40.69 23.46
CA ASN A 222 11.51 41.06 23.47
C ASN A 222 11.93 41.80 22.17
N ALA A 223 12.78 42.82 22.31
CA ALA A 223 13.35 43.58 21.20
C ALA A 223 14.13 42.70 20.19
N ASP A 224 14.78 41.63 20.66
CA ASP A 224 15.50 40.68 19.78
C ASP A 224 14.55 39.87 18.88
N ALA A 225 13.34 39.57 19.37
CA ALA A 225 12.33 38.85 18.61
C ALA A 225 11.76 39.72 17.47
N LEU A 226 11.60 41.03 17.71
CA LEU A 226 11.16 41.98 16.69
C LEU A 226 12.19 42.10 15.55
N ASN A 227 13.47 42.21 15.88
CA ASN A 227 14.55 42.25 14.87
C ASN A 227 14.60 40.96 14.03
N TYR A 228 14.38 39.79 14.66
CA TYR A 228 14.31 38.52 13.94
C TYR A 228 13.13 38.46 12.97
N ILE A 229 11.95 38.94 13.39
CA ILE A 229 10.75 38.99 12.55
C ILE A 229 10.98 39.93 11.37
N ASP A 230 11.62 41.09 11.58
CA ASP A 230 11.89 42.08 10.54
C ASP A 230 12.86 41.57 9.45
N ASP A 231 14.02 41.00 9.82
CA ASP A 231 14.95 40.37 8.87
C ASP A 231 14.27 39.24 8.09
N ARG A 232 13.42 38.45 8.76
CA ARG A 232 12.68 37.37 8.11
C ARG A 232 11.64 37.89 7.12
N MET A 233 10.92 38.96 7.47
CA MET A 233 9.96 39.64 6.58
C MET A 233 10.66 40.21 5.34
N GLY A 234 11.84 40.82 5.52
CA GLY A 234 12.68 41.30 4.43
C GLY A 234 13.05 40.19 3.44
N ARG A 235 13.51 39.03 3.94
CA ARG A 235 13.85 37.86 3.10
C ARG A 235 12.65 37.26 2.37
N LEU A 236 11.47 37.32 2.97
CA LEU A 236 10.22 36.85 2.36
C LEU A 236 9.60 37.88 1.38
N GLY A 237 10.21 39.06 1.24
CA GLY A 237 9.75 40.11 0.32
C GLY A 237 8.45 40.79 0.74
N VAL A 238 8.09 40.70 2.03
CA VAL A 238 6.85 41.26 2.59
C VAL A 238 6.73 42.77 2.37
N PRO A 239 7.78 43.61 2.55
CA PRO A 239 7.66 45.05 2.32
C PRO A 239 7.19 45.40 0.89
N ARG A 240 7.71 44.69 -0.12
CA ARG A 240 7.30 44.88 -1.52
C ARG A 240 5.85 44.45 -1.77
N LEU A 241 5.39 43.42 -1.07
CA LEU A 241 4.02 42.94 -1.18
C LEU A 241 3.03 43.92 -0.54
N LEU A 242 3.37 44.48 0.64
CA LEU A 242 2.57 45.51 1.32
C LEU A 242 2.50 46.80 0.50
N ALA A 243 3.62 47.27 -0.04
CA ALA A 243 3.65 48.44 -0.93
C ALA A 243 2.78 48.23 -2.18
N ARG A 244 2.85 47.04 -2.81
CA ARG A 244 1.98 46.69 -3.95
C ARG A 244 0.50 46.60 -3.57
N ALA A 245 0.19 46.22 -2.33
CA ALA A 245 -1.18 46.18 -1.82
C ALA A 245 -1.72 47.58 -1.46
N GLY A 246 -0.86 48.61 -1.48
CA GLY A 246 -1.21 50.00 -1.19
C GLY A 246 -1.16 50.35 0.29
N ALA A 247 -0.33 49.66 1.09
CA ALA A 247 -0.09 50.04 2.48
C ALA A 247 0.66 51.37 2.55
N THR A 248 0.15 52.30 3.37
CA THR A 248 0.82 53.57 3.67
C THR A 248 1.45 53.51 5.06
N GLU A 249 2.29 54.49 5.40
CA GLU A 249 2.84 54.62 6.75
C GLU A 249 1.75 54.58 7.82
N GLY A 250 1.99 53.82 8.89
CA GLY A 250 1.01 53.56 9.95
C GLY A 250 -0.09 52.57 9.57
N ALA A 251 0.08 51.75 8.52
CA ALA A 251 -0.85 50.66 8.22
C ALA A 251 -0.76 49.57 9.26
N VAL A 252 -1.91 49.07 9.74
CA VAL A 252 -1.93 47.94 10.68
C VAL A 252 -1.81 46.64 9.89
N VAL A 253 -0.77 45.86 10.16
CA VAL A 253 -0.51 44.58 9.48
C VAL A 253 -0.65 43.42 10.46
N TRP A 254 -1.57 42.51 10.15
CA TRP A 254 -1.87 41.32 10.94
C TRP A 254 -1.16 40.08 10.42
N ILE A 255 -0.66 39.26 11.34
CA ILE A 255 -0.13 37.93 11.07
C ILE A 255 -0.63 37.00 12.18
N GLY A 256 -1.56 36.10 11.86
CA GLY A 256 -2.30 35.35 12.89
C GLY A 256 -3.02 36.30 13.85
N THR A 257 -2.65 36.23 15.14
CA THR A 257 -3.16 37.11 16.22
C THR A 257 -2.25 38.30 16.54
N PHE A 258 -1.07 38.38 15.93
CA PHE A 258 -0.12 39.47 16.12
C PHE A 258 -0.37 40.60 15.12
N SER A 259 -0.15 41.85 15.54
CA SER A 259 -0.24 43.03 14.68
C SER A 259 0.90 44.00 14.93
N PHE A 260 1.32 44.73 13.89
CA PHE A 260 2.30 45.81 13.99
C PHE A 260 1.95 46.94 13.02
N ASP A 261 2.52 48.12 13.26
CA ASP A 261 2.40 49.27 12.37
C ASP A 261 3.48 49.22 11.28
N TYR A 262 3.04 49.38 10.04
CA TYR A 262 3.91 49.38 8.87
C TYR A 262 4.64 50.72 8.75
N THR A 263 5.96 50.65 8.78
CA THR A 263 6.85 51.77 8.47
C THR A 263 7.55 51.47 7.14
N PRO A 264 7.30 52.25 6.08
CA PRO A 264 8.06 52.14 4.84
C PRO A 264 9.53 52.46 5.10
N GLU A 265 10.44 51.69 4.48
CA GLU A 265 11.87 52.08 4.37
C GLU A 265 12.06 53.24 3.39
#